data_AF-A0A845ZTV9-F1
#
_entry.id   AF-A0A845ZTV9-F1
#
_cell.length_a   1.000
_cell.length_b   1.000
_cell.length_c   1.000
_cell.angle_alpha   90.00
_cell.angle_beta   90.00
_cell.angle_gamma   90.00
#
_symmetry.space_group_name_H-M   'P 1'
#
loop_
_entity.id
_entity.type
_entity.pdbx_description
1 polymer ?
#
loop_
_entity_poly.entity_id
_entity_poly.type
_entity_poly.pdbx_seq_one_letter_code
_entity_poly.pdbx_strand_id
1 'polypeptide(L)'
;MTNHNPKLLESKIAEVKRLLKERIQLHVNDPRVTDYGEKLTEVIGSDLITAKAILNACDQEELFWVSEVFEDISAKLQSRSFVLFLMELDEKYPDIHMEGEIKYAKLVIGWKDS
;
A
#
# COMPACT_ATOMS: atom_id res chain seq x y z
N MET A 1 16.53 -3.88 16.83
CA MET A 1 15.18 -4.05 17.41
C MET A 1 14.41 -2.78 17.10
N THR A 2 13.56 -2.79 16.08
CA THR A 2 12.69 -1.66 15.80
C THR A 2 11.64 -1.62 16.90
N ASN A 3 11.66 -0.53 17.68
CA ASN A 3 10.73 -0.31 18.78
C ASN A 3 9.38 0.06 18.16
N HIS A 4 8.59 -0.96 17.80
CA HIS A 4 7.26 -0.77 17.26
C HIS A 4 6.34 -0.34 18.40
N ASN A 5 6.05 0.96 18.46
CA ASN A 5 5.09 1.54 19.38
C ASN A 5 3.67 1.23 18.88
N PRO A 6 2.89 0.37 19.55
CA PRO A 6 1.57 -0.05 19.06
C PRO A 6 0.61 1.13 18.87
N LYS A 7 0.67 2.14 19.75
CA LYS A 7 -0.15 3.34 19.64
C LYS A 7 0.14 4.15 18.38
N LEU A 8 1.41 4.17 17.96
CA LEU A 8 1.81 4.87 16.74
C LEU A 8 1.27 4.14 15.50
N LEU A 9 1.33 2.80 15.49
CA LEU A 9 0.77 2.00 14.41
C LEU A 9 -0.75 2.16 14.30
N GLU A 10 -1.47 2.09 15.43
CA GLU A 10 -2.92 2.34 15.47
C GLU A 10 -3.27 3.73 14.92
N SER A 11 -2.50 4.76 15.30
CA SER A 11 -2.69 6.12 14.78
C SER A 11 -2.48 6.20 13.27
N LYS A 12 -1.48 5.51 12.71
CA LYS A 12 -1.24 5.45 11.26
C LYS A 12 -2.36 4.71 10.53
N ILE A 13 -2.85 3.61 11.07
CA ILE A 13 -4.00 2.88 10.49
C ILE A 13 -5.22 3.79 10.44
N ALA A 14 -5.52 4.51 11.53
CA ALA A 14 -6.62 5.46 11.59
C ALA A 14 -6.44 6.61 10.57
N GLU A 15 -5.21 7.10 10.40
CA GLU A 15 -4.89 8.12 9.41
C GLU A 15 -5.13 7.63 7.97
N VAL A 16 -4.67 6.43 7.62
CA VAL A 16 -4.91 5.84 6.29
C VAL A 16 -6.40 5.68 6.02
N LYS A 17 -7.17 5.15 6.98
CA LYS A 17 -8.64 5.02 6.83
C LYS A 17 -9.31 6.38 6.61
N ARG A 18 -8.85 7.43 7.31
CA ARG A 18 -9.35 8.81 7.10
C ARG A 18 -9.01 9.31 5.69
N LEU A 19 -7.76 9.14 5.25
CA LEU A 19 -7.31 9.57 3.92
C LEU A 19 -8.09 8.86 2.80
N LEU A 20 -8.29 7.55 2.91
CA LEU A 20 -9.10 6.77 1.97
C LEU A 20 -10.54 7.29 1.91
N LYS A 21 -11.18 7.49 3.06
CA LYS A 21 -12.55 8.01 3.11
C LYS A 21 -12.69 9.36 2.41
N GLU A 22 -11.70 10.24 2.52
CA GLU A 22 -11.68 11.53 1.82
C GLU A 22 -11.41 11.36 0.33
N ARG A 23 -10.45 10.51 -0.06
CA ARG A 23 -10.08 10.21 -1.45
C ARG A 23 -11.24 9.63 -2.25
N ILE A 24 -12.04 8.75 -1.67
CA ILE A 24 -13.19 8.09 -2.32
C ILE A 24 -14.27 9.10 -2.75
N GLN A 25 -14.35 10.26 -2.07
CA GLN A 25 -15.31 11.31 -2.42
C GLN A 25 -14.83 12.19 -3.58
N LEU A 26 -13.59 12.04 -4.02
CA LEU A 26 -13.02 12.83 -5.11
C LEU A 26 -13.31 12.18 -6.45
N HIS A 27 -13.65 13.01 -7.43
CA HIS A 27 -13.70 12.58 -8.82
C HIS A 27 -12.28 12.21 -9.30
N VAL A 28 -12.16 11.21 -10.19
CA VAL A 28 -10.85 10.73 -10.69
C VAL A 28 -9.99 11.82 -11.34
N ASN A 29 -10.63 12.84 -11.94
CA ASN A 29 -9.95 14.00 -12.54
C ASN A 29 -9.71 15.16 -11.56
N ASP A 30 -10.02 15.00 -10.27
CA ASP A 30 -9.74 16.03 -9.28
C ASP A 30 -8.22 16.09 -9.04
N PRO A 31 -7.58 17.26 -9.18
CA PRO A 31 -6.12 17.37 -9.02
C PRO A 31 -5.62 16.95 -7.64
N ARG A 32 -6.48 16.96 -6.61
CA ARG A 32 -6.12 16.53 -5.25
C ARG A 32 -5.93 15.02 -5.14
N VAL A 33 -6.37 14.22 -6.12
CA VAL A 33 -6.17 12.76 -6.13
C VAL A 33 -4.68 12.42 -5.97
N THR A 34 -3.80 13.15 -6.67
CA THR A 34 -2.35 13.01 -6.55
C THR A 34 -1.87 13.29 -5.13
N ASP A 35 -2.33 14.38 -4.50
CA ASP A 35 -1.95 14.73 -3.12
C ASP A 35 -2.34 13.62 -2.12
N TYR A 36 -3.47 12.95 -2.33
CA TYR A 36 -3.88 11.83 -1.48
C TYR A 36 -3.02 10.59 -1.74
N GLY A 37 -2.66 10.32 -3.00
CA GLY A 37 -1.73 9.24 -3.35
C GLY A 37 -0.37 9.40 -2.67
N GLU A 38 0.21 10.60 -2.71
CA GLU A 38 1.47 10.91 -2.04
C GLU A 38 1.37 10.74 -0.52
N LYS A 39 0.30 11.24 0.11
CA LYS A 39 0.07 11.10 1.56
C LYS A 39 -0.05 9.63 1.98
N LEU A 40 -0.82 8.84 1.24
CA LEU A 40 -0.97 7.41 1.49
C LEU A 40 0.39 6.70 1.38
N THR A 41 1.15 7.00 0.33
CA THR A 41 2.50 6.44 0.12
C THR A 41 3.44 6.77 1.28
N GLU A 42 3.45 8.00 1.77
CA GLU A 42 4.33 8.39 2.88
C GLU A 42 3.97 7.70 4.20
N VAL A 43 2.68 7.57 4.51
CA VAL A 43 2.24 6.92 5.75
C VAL A 43 2.48 5.40 5.69
N ILE A 44 2.09 4.76 4.59
CA ILE A 44 2.14 3.30 4.43
C ILE A 44 3.58 2.84 4.18
N GLY A 45 4.27 3.48 3.24
CA GLY A 45 5.62 3.12 2.81
C GLY A 45 6.74 3.58 3.74
N SER A 46 6.45 3.97 4.99
CA SER A 46 7.48 4.42 5.92
C SER A 46 8.50 3.32 6.25
N ASP A 47 8.03 2.08 6.38
CA ASP A 47 8.84 0.89 6.53
C ASP A 47 7.99 -0.36 6.25
N LEU A 48 8.66 -1.49 6.02
CA LEU A 48 8.01 -2.76 5.66
C LEU A 48 6.99 -3.24 6.71
N ILE A 49 7.27 -3.08 8.00
CA ILE A 49 6.42 -3.62 9.06
C ILE A 49 5.15 -2.78 9.15
N THR A 50 5.30 -1.44 9.13
CA THR A 50 4.17 -0.50 9.06
C THR A 50 3.30 -0.78 7.83
N ALA A 51 3.91 -0.93 6.65
CA ALA A 51 3.17 -1.19 5.41
C ALA A 51 2.30 -2.45 5.51
N LYS A 52 2.92 -3.58 5.88
CA LYS A 52 2.19 -4.86 6.03
C LYS A 52 1.09 -4.78 7.08
N ALA A 53 1.34 -4.10 8.20
CA ALA A 53 0.37 -3.98 9.27
C ALA A 53 -0.85 -3.15 8.85
N ILE A 54 -0.63 -2.03 8.17
CA ILE A 54 -1.72 -1.19 7.65
C ILE A 54 -2.54 -1.96 6.61
N LEU A 55 -1.87 -2.57 5.62
CA LEU A 55 -2.56 -3.27 4.53
C LEU A 55 -3.34 -4.50 5.01
N ASN A 56 -2.87 -5.19 6.05
CA ASN A 56 -3.64 -6.27 6.69
C ASN A 56 -4.85 -5.77 7.50
N ALA A 57 -4.86 -4.49 7.92
CA ALA A 57 -5.96 -3.87 8.64
C ALA A 57 -7.02 -3.24 7.70
N CYS A 58 -6.73 -3.20 6.40
CA CYS A 58 -7.67 -2.77 5.38
C CYS A 58 -8.68 -3.89 5.07
N ASP A 59 -9.95 -3.52 4.91
CA ASP A 59 -10.92 -4.38 4.25
C ASP A 59 -10.71 -4.41 2.72
N GLN A 60 -11.52 -5.20 2.01
CA GLN A 60 -11.36 -5.38 0.56
C GLN A 60 -11.60 -4.08 -0.22
N GLU A 61 -12.57 -3.25 0.18
CA GLU A 61 -12.85 -1.98 -0.50
C GLU A 61 -11.70 -0.99 -0.26
N GLU A 62 -11.25 -0.89 0.99
CA GLU A 62 -10.09 -0.08 1.35
C GLU A 62 -8.82 -0.53 0.60
N LEU A 63 -8.59 -1.83 0.48
CA LEU A 63 -7.45 -2.38 -0.30
C LEU A 63 -7.56 -2.04 -1.78
N PHE A 64 -8.75 -2.09 -2.37
CA PHE A 64 -8.96 -1.69 -3.75
C PHE A 64 -8.57 -0.22 -3.99
N TRP A 65 -8.94 0.68 -3.09
CA TRP A 65 -8.56 2.09 -3.22
C TRP A 65 -7.09 2.35 -2.94
N VAL A 66 -6.50 1.59 -1.99
CA VAL A 66 -5.09 1.77 -1.63
C VAL A 66 -4.14 1.11 -2.65
N SER A 67 -4.62 0.19 -3.50
CA SER A 67 -3.79 -0.41 -4.54
C SER A 67 -3.32 0.59 -5.58
N GLU A 68 -4.02 1.73 -5.74
CA GLU A 68 -3.61 2.86 -6.60
C GLU A 68 -2.18 3.36 -6.29
N VAL A 69 -1.67 3.13 -5.08
CA VAL A 69 -0.34 3.59 -4.64
C VAL A 69 0.67 2.45 -4.40
N PHE A 70 0.35 1.21 -4.78
CA PHE A 70 1.24 0.07 -4.54
C PHE A 70 2.56 0.17 -5.33
N GLU A 71 2.54 0.74 -6.53
CA GLU A 71 3.77 0.99 -7.29
C GLU A 71 4.70 1.95 -6.54
N ASP A 72 4.17 3.07 -6.04
CA ASP A 72 4.94 4.07 -5.28
C ASP A 72 5.49 3.50 -3.97
N ILE A 73 4.68 2.74 -3.23
CA ILE A 73 5.12 2.04 -2.01
C ILE A 73 6.22 1.03 -2.35
N SER A 74 6.08 0.29 -3.46
CA SER A 74 7.09 -0.66 -3.92
C SER A 74 8.40 0.01 -4.31
N ALA A 75 8.33 1.15 -5.01
CA ALA A 75 9.49 1.97 -5.36
C ALA A 75 10.20 2.53 -4.12
N LYS A 76 9.44 2.89 -3.08
CA LYS A 76 9.98 3.40 -1.82
C LYS A 76 10.61 2.30 -0.96
N LEU A 77 9.97 1.13 -0.86
CA LEU A 77 10.43 0.04 0.00
C LEU A 77 11.50 -0.85 -0.64
N GLN A 78 11.46 -1.02 -1.97
CA GLN A 78 12.34 -1.91 -2.75
C GLN A 78 12.60 -3.27 -2.07
N SER A 79 11.55 -3.89 -1.54
CA SER A 79 11.67 -5.05 -0.66
C SER A 79 11.12 -6.31 -1.28
N ARG A 80 11.96 -7.34 -1.37
CA ARG A 80 11.53 -8.70 -1.74
C ARG A 80 10.39 -9.23 -0.86
N SER A 81 10.41 -8.88 0.42
CA SER A 81 9.37 -9.28 1.37
C SER A 81 8.05 -8.54 1.14
N PHE A 82 8.09 -7.34 0.55
CA PHE A 82 6.89 -6.62 0.15
C PHE A 82 6.30 -7.24 -1.13
N VAL A 83 7.13 -7.60 -2.11
CA VAL A 83 6.67 -8.32 -3.33
C VAL A 83 5.92 -9.60 -2.96
N LEU A 84 6.51 -10.44 -2.10
CA LEU A 84 5.88 -11.67 -1.64
C LEU A 84 4.55 -11.40 -0.93
N PHE A 85 4.48 -10.32 -0.16
CA PHE A 85 3.24 -9.92 0.51
C PHE A 85 2.15 -9.44 -0.46
N LEU A 86 2.52 -8.71 -1.52
CA LEU A 86 1.56 -8.35 -2.58
C LEU A 86 1.02 -9.60 -3.29
N MET A 87 1.88 -10.59 -3.55
CA MET A 87 1.44 -11.88 -4.12
C MET A 87 0.45 -12.61 -3.18
N GLU A 88 0.72 -12.63 -1.88
CA GLU A 88 -0.21 -13.19 -0.88
C GLU A 88 -1.55 -12.42 -0.83
N LEU A 89 -1.52 -11.09 -0.98
CA LEU A 89 -2.73 -10.27 -1.03
C LEU A 89 -3.55 -10.52 -2.29
N ASP A 90 -2.91 -10.65 -3.44
CA ASP A 90 -3.56 -10.94 -4.73
C ASP A 90 -4.23 -12.32 -4.71
N GLU A 91 -3.57 -13.34 -4.15
CA GLU A 91 -4.18 -14.65 -3.92
C GLU A 91 -5.41 -14.58 -3.00
N LYS A 92 -5.39 -13.69 -2.01
CA LYS A 92 -6.48 -13.50 -1.04
C LYS A 92 -7.64 -12.67 -1.61
N TYR A 93 -7.35 -11.70 -2.48
CA TYR A 93 -8.31 -10.74 -3.03
C TYR A 93 -8.15 -10.62 -4.56
N PRO A 94 -8.42 -11.70 -5.32
CA PRO A 94 -8.12 -11.76 -6.76
C PRO A 94 -8.93 -10.74 -7.59
N ASP A 95 -10.05 -10.24 -7.07
CA ASP A 95 -10.88 -9.22 -7.73
C ASP A 95 -10.23 -7.83 -7.76
N ILE A 96 -9.15 -7.61 -7.01
CA ILE A 96 -8.40 -6.34 -7.03
C ILE A 96 -7.46 -6.26 -8.24
N HIS A 97 -7.07 -7.41 -8.81
CA HIS A 97 -6.20 -7.49 -10.00
C HIS A 97 -4.83 -6.80 -9.81
N MET A 98 -4.02 -7.28 -8.87
CA MET A 98 -2.74 -6.63 -8.50
C MET A 98 -1.55 -7.07 -9.37
N GLU A 99 -1.78 -7.77 -10.49
CA GLU A 99 -0.70 -8.37 -11.27
C GLU A 99 0.25 -7.31 -11.86
N GLY A 100 -0.27 -6.12 -12.18
CA GLY A 100 0.50 -4.98 -12.66
C GLY A 100 1.45 -4.46 -11.58
N GLU A 101 0.92 -4.23 -10.40
CA GLU A 101 1.62 -3.71 -9.22
C GLU A 101 2.69 -4.71 -8.76
N ILE A 102 2.39 -6.01 -8.74
CA ILE A 102 3.35 -7.08 -8.42
C ILE A 102 4.48 -7.09 -9.46
N LYS A 103 4.17 -6.96 -10.74
CA LYS A 103 5.18 -6.91 -11.81
C LYS A 103 6.09 -5.69 -11.64
N TYR A 104 5.52 -4.53 -11.33
CA TYR A 104 6.30 -3.33 -11.04
C TYR A 104 7.17 -3.51 -9.79
N ALA A 105 6.62 -4.07 -8.71
CA ALA A 105 7.34 -4.34 -7.48
C ALA A 105 8.52 -5.31 -7.67
N LYS A 106 8.35 -6.33 -8.52
CA LYS A 106 9.45 -7.20 -8.97
C LYS A 106 10.52 -6.43 -9.76
N LEU A 107 10.10 -5.56 -10.68
CA LEU A 107 11.00 -4.76 -11.52
C LEU A 107 11.92 -3.87 -10.68
N VAL A 108 11.36 -3.12 -9.72
CA VAL A 108 12.13 -2.14 -8.93
C VAL A 108 13.19 -2.77 -8.02
N ILE A 109 13.10 -4.07 -7.74
CA ILE A 109 14.12 -4.81 -6.98
C ILE A 109 15.03 -5.68 -7.86
N GLY A 110 14.83 -5.66 -9.19
CA GLY A 110 15.56 -6.52 -10.11
C GLY A 110 15.26 -8.01 -9.91
N TRP A 111 14.03 -8.36 -9.52
CA TRP A 111 13.63 -9.76 -9.33
C TRP A 111 13.76 -10.51 -10.66
N LYS A 112 14.52 -11.61 -10.65
CA LYS A 112 14.62 -12.54 -11.79
C LYS A 112 13.84 -13.79 -11.42
N ASP A 113 12.81 -14.10 -12.20
CA ASP A 113 12.14 -15.40 -12.08
C ASP A 113 13.19 -16.46 -12.45
N SER A 114 13.59 -17.24 -11.45
CA SER A 114 14.61 -18.29 -11.51
C SER A 114 14.03 -19.60 -12.00
#